data_AF-A0A293NGA1-F1
#
_entry.id   AF-A0A293NGA1-F1
#
_cell.length_a   1.000
_cell.length_b   1.000
_cell.length_c   1.000
_cell.angle_alpha   90.00
_cell.angle_beta   90.00
_cell.angle_gamma   90.00
#
_symmetry.space_group_name_H-M   'P 1'
#
loop_
_entity.id
_entity.type
_entity.pdbx_description
1 polymer ?
#
loop_
_entity_poly.entity_id
_entity_poly.type
_entity_poly.pdbx_seq_one_letter_code
_entity_poly.pdbx_strand_id
1 'polypeptide(L)'
;MASRSEQQRSLRRRLKRLFRKTVRLFMPPPKMSKSTPWSVAADWALLLTLLLTVSIMVLCSELCTTSIMASGESSVAYAPDGSLTLDGTDTDPVIGSVQWKGAYRECGWPFPILRRSLPITASWTLDDPPETVASRVVPADHPLAAALDRELSERSLPDWYMDSIRSGGDEVGDATMLWTNAIFSLGLIWMVLYAIARIPMVFLRAGLIMRRRMMTGMETRRDRSGRCIQCGYNLNGLEMAERCPECGTLLW
;
A
#
# COMPACT_ATOMS: atom_id res chain seq x y z
N MET A 1 10.88 -49.17 11.43
CA MET A 1 10.50 -48.24 10.35
C MET A 1 9.43 -47.29 10.88
N ALA A 2 9.82 -46.09 11.33
CA ALA A 2 8.85 -45.11 11.83
C ALA A 2 7.99 -44.60 10.66
N SER A 3 6.67 -44.73 10.77
CA SER A 3 5.75 -44.43 9.67
C SER A 3 5.85 -42.95 9.30
N ARG A 4 5.82 -42.64 7.99
CA ARG A 4 5.85 -41.28 7.40
C ARG A 4 4.88 -40.29 8.09
N SER A 5 3.81 -40.81 8.69
CA SER A 5 2.80 -40.04 9.43
C SER A 5 3.29 -39.44 10.75
N GLU A 6 4.21 -40.10 11.46
CA GLU A 6 4.77 -39.60 12.73
C GLU A 6 5.80 -38.49 12.51
N GLN A 7 6.61 -38.61 11.45
CA GLN A 7 7.54 -37.56 11.03
C GLN A 7 6.80 -36.27 10.66
N GLN A 8 5.68 -36.35 9.91
CA GLN A 8 4.88 -35.17 9.56
C GLN A 8 4.23 -34.51 10.80
N ARG A 9 3.76 -35.31 11.77
CA ARG A 9 3.20 -34.78 13.02
C ARG A 9 4.24 -34.08 13.89
N SER A 10 5.47 -34.60 13.97
CA SER A 10 6.56 -33.97 14.74
C SER A 10 7.03 -32.65 14.10
N LEU A 11 7.13 -32.61 12.76
CA LEU A 11 7.47 -31.40 12.00
C LEU A 11 6.42 -30.30 12.17
N ARG A 12 5.12 -30.62 12.05
CA ARG A 12 4.04 -29.65 12.30
C ARG A 12 4.07 -29.11 13.74
N ARG A 13 4.38 -29.95 14.74
CA ARG A 13 4.53 -29.51 16.13
C ARG A 13 5.72 -28.58 16.32
N ARG A 14 6.87 -28.86 15.69
CA ARG A 14 8.05 -27.99 15.71
C ARG A 14 7.78 -26.64 15.02
N LEU A 15 7.18 -26.66 13.83
CA LEU A 15 6.77 -25.46 13.09
C LEU A 15 5.77 -24.61 13.89
N LYS A 16 4.74 -25.22 14.51
CA LYS A 16 3.80 -24.47 15.37
C LYS A 16 4.49 -23.85 16.59
N ARG A 17 5.50 -24.52 17.18
CA ARG A 17 6.26 -23.96 18.31
C ARG A 17 7.15 -22.80 17.86
N LEU A 18 7.81 -22.91 16.71
CA LEU A 18 8.61 -21.84 16.11
C LEU A 18 7.72 -20.66 15.76
N PHE A 19 6.59 -20.89 15.11
CA PHE A 19 5.60 -19.87 14.74
C PHE A 19 5.02 -19.16 15.98
N ARG A 20 4.66 -19.90 17.04
CA ARG A 20 4.24 -19.25 18.30
C ARG A 20 5.35 -18.44 18.95
N LYS A 21 6.61 -18.87 18.85
CA LYS A 21 7.76 -18.11 19.38
C LYS A 21 7.99 -16.84 18.58
N THR A 22 7.94 -16.90 17.25
CA THR A 22 8.10 -15.73 16.39
C THR A 22 6.93 -14.78 16.55
N VAL A 23 5.69 -15.27 16.55
CA VAL A 23 4.48 -14.43 16.79
C VAL A 23 4.55 -13.75 18.14
N ARG A 24 4.94 -14.42 19.23
CA ARG A 24 5.11 -13.75 20.54
C ARG A 24 6.23 -12.72 20.57
N LEU A 25 7.21 -12.84 19.68
CA LEU A 25 8.31 -11.90 19.56
C LEU A 25 7.86 -10.62 18.84
N PHE A 26 7.04 -10.77 17.79
CA PHE A 26 6.49 -9.67 17.00
C PHE A 26 5.27 -9.00 17.66
N MET A 27 4.39 -9.82 18.23
CA MET A 27 3.18 -9.44 18.97
C MET A 27 3.23 -10.09 20.36
N PRO A 28 3.86 -9.45 21.35
CA PRO A 28 3.69 -9.86 22.74
C PRO A 28 2.19 -9.71 23.11
N PRO A 29 1.59 -10.70 23.78
CA PRO A 29 0.20 -10.58 24.21
C PRO A 29 0.05 -9.35 25.13
N PRO A 30 -1.09 -8.65 25.08
CA PRO A 30 -1.35 -7.51 25.96
C PRO A 30 -1.40 -8.03 27.40
N LYS A 31 -0.27 -7.95 28.11
CA LYS A 31 -0.23 -8.14 29.54
C LYS A 31 -0.43 -6.77 30.17
N MET A 32 -1.50 -6.62 30.94
CA MET A 32 -1.66 -5.56 31.92
C MET A 32 -0.48 -5.64 32.88
N SER A 33 0.58 -4.88 32.61
CA SER A 33 1.85 -4.97 33.32
C SER A 33 2.55 -3.63 33.18
N LYS A 34 2.98 -3.07 34.31
CA LYS A 34 3.80 -1.86 34.48
C LYS A 34 4.56 -1.48 33.22
N SER A 35 4.34 -0.26 32.73
CA SER A 35 4.91 0.28 31.49
C SER A 35 6.42 0.07 31.44
N THR A 36 6.86 -0.94 30.70
CA THR A 36 8.28 -1.08 30.38
C THR A 36 8.65 -0.01 29.35
N PRO A 37 9.88 0.53 29.35
CA PRO A 37 10.27 1.56 28.37
C PRO A 37 10.06 1.10 26.91
N TRP A 38 10.07 -0.21 26.66
CA TRP A 38 9.82 -0.81 25.35
C TRP A 38 8.35 -0.84 24.93
N SER A 39 7.39 -0.85 25.85
CA SER A 39 5.97 -0.73 25.51
C SER A 39 5.66 0.71 25.12
N VAL A 40 6.16 1.67 25.89
CA VAL A 40 6.04 3.10 25.60
C VAL A 40 6.65 3.44 24.22
N ALA A 41 7.84 2.93 23.91
CA ALA A 41 8.45 3.12 22.60
C ALA A 41 7.64 2.49 21.44
N ALA A 42 6.95 1.37 21.68
CA ALA A 42 6.08 0.75 20.68
C ALA A 42 4.80 1.58 20.44
N ASP A 43 4.24 2.15 21.50
CA ASP A 43 3.06 3.04 21.42
C ASP A 43 3.40 4.32 20.64
N TRP A 44 4.55 4.94 20.94
CA TRP A 44 5.05 6.08 20.15
C TRP A 44 5.33 5.73 18.70
N ALA A 45 5.88 4.55 18.43
CA ALA A 45 6.09 4.10 17.05
C ALA A 45 4.77 3.97 16.29
N LEU A 46 3.71 3.44 16.90
CA LEU A 46 2.38 3.35 16.27
C LEU A 46 1.80 4.73 15.92
N LEU A 47 1.91 5.68 16.85
CA LEU A 47 1.41 7.05 16.66
C LEU A 47 2.19 7.79 15.57
N LEU A 48 3.52 7.71 15.61
CA LEU A 48 4.38 8.36 14.61
C LEU A 48 4.21 7.73 13.23
N THR A 49 4.10 6.40 13.13
CA THR A 49 3.86 5.76 11.83
C THR A 49 2.49 6.10 11.28
N LEU A 50 1.46 6.27 12.13
CA LEU A 50 0.13 6.70 11.69
C LEU A 50 0.15 8.15 11.15
N LEU A 51 0.84 9.07 11.83
CA LEU A 51 0.98 10.43 11.32
C LEU A 51 1.72 10.45 9.99
N LEU A 52 2.82 9.70 9.90
CA LEU A 52 3.62 9.60 8.69
C LEU A 52 2.83 8.99 7.53
N THR A 53 1.95 8.02 7.77
CA THR A 53 1.13 7.41 6.70
C THR A 53 0.12 8.38 6.13
N VAL A 54 -0.51 9.19 6.98
CA VAL A 54 -1.43 10.24 6.53
C VAL A 54 -0.67 11.26 5.69
N SER A 55 0.52 11.69 6.12
CA SER A 55 1.36 12.60 5.33
C SER A 55 1.76 12.01 3.98
N ILE A 56 2.16 10.73 3.94
CA ILE A 56 2.50 10.04 2.68
C ILE A 56 1.26 9.91 1.79
N MET A 57 0.09 9.59 2.34
CA MET A 57 -1.16 9.50 1.57
C MET A 57 -1.50 10.84 0.89
N VAL A 58 -1.33 11.96 1.59
CA VAL A 58 -1.54 13.30 1.02
C VAL A 58 -0.50 13.63 -0.06
N LEU A 59 0.77 13.29 0.16
CA LEU A 59 1.79 13.45 -0.88
C LEU A 59 1.50 12.58 -2.11
N CYS A 60 1.01 11.36 -1.88
CA CYS A 60 0.68 10.42 -2.93
C CYS A 60 -0.62 10.78 -3.68
N SER A 61 -1.51 11.61 -3.14
CA SER A 61 -2.71 12.05 -3.86
C SER A 61 -2.42 13.01 -5.00
N GLU A 62 -1.20 13.56 -5.09
CA GLU A 62 -0.75 14.37 -6.24
C GLU A 62 -0.25 13.53 -7.42
N LEU A 63 0.11 12.26 -7.17
CA LEU A 63 0.53 11.34 -8.22
C LEU A 63 -0.70 10.88 -8.99
N CYS A 64 -0.85 11.40 -10.20
CA CYS A 64 -1.98 11.08 -11.05
C CYS A 64 -1.58 10.43 -12.37
N THR A 65 -2.40 9.50 -12.81
CA THR A 65 -2.32 8.81 -14.10
C THR A 65 -3.60 9.04 -14.88
N THR A 66 -3.47 9.37 -16.17
CA THR A 66 -4.61 9.46 -17.07
C THR A 66 -4.82 8.13 -17.78
N SER A 67 -6.08 7.74 -17.95
CA SER A 67 -6.45 6.49 -18.59
C SER A 67 -7.62 6.72 -19.54
N ILE A 68 -7.59 6.03 -20.67
CA ILE A 68 -8.64 6.11 -21.68
C ILE A 68 -9.79 5.23 -21.20
N MET A 69 -11.00 5.78 -21.16
CA MET A 69 -12.19 5.01 -20.81
C MET A 69 -12.79 4.35 -22.05
N ALA A 70 -13.03 5.17 -23.06
CA ALA A 70 -13.66 4.76 -24.30
C ALA A 70 -13.24 5.72 -25.41
N SER A 71 -13.27 5.22 -26.64
CA SER A 71 -13.15 6.03 -27.85
C SER A 71 -14.09 5.46 -28.89
N GLY A 72 -14.61 6.33 -29.74
CA GLY A 72 -15.47 5.96 -30.85
C GLY A 72 -15.16 6.81 -32.07
N GLU A 73 -15.48 6.26 -33.22
CA GLU A 73 -15.52 6.97 -34.49
C GLU A 73 -16.94 6.81 -35.02
N SER A 74 -17.55 7.92 -35.42
CA SER A 74 -18.89 7.97 -35.97
C SER A 74 -18.93 8.89 -37.19
N SER A 75 -19.76 8.54 -38.14
CA SER A 75 -20.03 9.37 -39.32
C SER A 75 -21.04 10.45 -38.98
N VAL A 76 -20.90 11.66 -39.54
CA VAL A 76 -21.84 12.77 -39.30
C VAL A 76 -22.76 12.89 -40.50
N ALA A 77 -24.07 12.85 -40.27
CA ALA A 77 -25.10 13.06 -41.30
C ALA A 77 -26.13 14.11 -40.85
N TYR A 78 -26.84 14.72 -41.81
CA TYR A 78 -27.99 15.57 -41.52
C TYR A 78 -29.23 14.69 -41.35
N ALA A 79 -29.91 14.82 -40.22
CA ALA A 79 -31.23 14.25 -40.03
C ALA A 79 -32.29 15.02 -40.86
N PRO A 80 -33.47 14.42 -41.09
CA PRO A 80 -34.54 15.04 -41.88
C PRO A 80 -35.06 16.37 -41.31
N ASP A 81 -34.82 16.62 -40.03
CA ASP A 81 -35.17 17.84 -39.30
C ASP A 81 -34.10 18.94 -39.41
N GLY A 82 -32.99 18.67 -40.12
CA GLY A 82 -31.85 19.57 -40.26
C GLY A 82 -30.88 19.56 -39.09
N SER A 83 -31.09 18.68 -38.08
CA SER A 83 -30.13 18.48 -37.00
C SER A 83 -28.98 17.57 -37.43
N LEU A 84 -27.82 17.68 -36.77
CA LEU A 84 -26.72 16.74 -37.01
C LEU A 84 -26.98 15.46 -36.20
N THR A 85 -26.77 14.31 -36.84
CA THR A 85 -26.82 12.98 -36.19
C THR A 85 -25.54 12.21 -36.46
N LEU A 86 -25.09 11.46 -35.45
CA LEU A 86 -23.96 10.56 -35.54
C LEU A 86 -24.45 9.16 -35.91
N ASP A 87 -23.77 8.52 -36.85
CA ASP A 87 -24.16 7.24 -37.47
C ASP A 87 -25.61 7.29 -37.99
N GLY A 88 -25.83 8.19 -38.96
CA GLY A 88 -27.08 8.30 -39.69
C GLY A 88 -27.46 7.02 -40.44
N THR A 89 -28.67 6.98 -40.99
CA THR A 89 -29.09 5.86 -41.83
C THR A 89 -28.34 5.87 -43.17
N ASP A 90 -28.18 4.71 -43.82
CA ASP A 90 -27.49 4.58 -45.13
C ASP A 90 -28.02 5.55 -46.23
N THR A 91 -29.19 6.15 -46.01
CA THR A 91 -29.85 7.10 -46.91
C THR A 91 -29.52 8.57 -46.63
N ASP A 92 -28.90 8.88 -45.49
CA ASP A 92 -28.62 10.26 -45.09
C ASP A 92 -27.30 10.75 -45.70
N PRO A 93 -27.22 12.01 -46.17
CA PRO A 93 -25.99 12.54 -46.74
C PRO A 93 -24.92 12.68 -45.65
N VAL A 94 -23.84 11.90 -45.77
CA VAL A 94 -22.68 11.97 -44.87
C VAL A 94 -21.89 13.25 -45.18
N ILE A 95 -21.71 14.10 -44.18
CA ILE A 95 -21.03 15.40 -44.26
C ILE A 95 -19.65 15.36 -43.61
N GLY A 96 -19.32 14.29 -42.89
CA GLY A 96 -18.06 14.24 -42.17
C GLY A 96 -17.89 13.03 -41.27
N SER A 97 -16.83 13.09 -40.46
CA SER A 97 -16.55 12.11 -39.41
C SER A 97 -16.13 12.79 -38.11
N VAL A 98 -16.44 12.12 -37.01
CA VAL A 98 -16.11 12.54 -35.65
C VAL A 98 -15.45 11.37 -34.95
N GLN A 99 -14.28 11.62 -34.39
CA GLN A 99 -13.63 10.72 -33.45
C GLN A 99 -13.69 11.35 -32.07
N TRP A 100 -14.27 10.63 -31.11
CA TRP A 100 -14.39 11.10 -29.74
C TRP A 100 -13.60 10.20 -28.79
N LYS A 101 -13.14 10.80 -27.70
CA LYS A 101 -12.32 10.13 -26.69
C LYS A 101 -12.75 10.57 -25.30
N GLY A 102 -13.25 9.62 -24.52
CA GLY A 102 -13.50 9.76 -23.09
C GLY A 102 -12.30 9.28 -22.29
N ALA A 103 -11.83 10.10 -21.36
CA ALA A 103 -10.72 9.78 -20.48
C ALA A 103 -11.05 10.14 -19.03
N TYR A 104 -10.36 9.50 -18.10
CA TYR A 104 -10.42 9.84 -16.68
C TYR A 104 -9.02 9.92 -16.09
N ARG A 105 -8.91 10.62 -14.98
CA ARG A 105 -7.69 10.81 -14.21
C ARG A 105 -7.87 10.13 -12.87
N GLU A 106 -6.96 9.24 -12.53
CA GLU A 106 -6.86 8.64 -11.21
C GLU A 106 -5.66 9.19 -10.48
N CYS A 107 -5.80 9.45 -9.20
CA CYS A 107 -4.72 9.96 -8.35
C CYS A 107 -4.60 9.14 -7.07
N GLY A 108 -3.36 8.90 -6.64
CA GLY A 108 -3.05 8.09 -5.47
C GLY A 108 -2.04 7.01 -5.75
N TRP A 109 -1.35 6.60 -4.69
CA TRP A 109 -0.42 5.47 -4.69
C TRP A 109 -0.49 4.80 -3.31
N PRO A 110 -0.38 3.46 -3.21
CA PRO A 110 -0.14 2.47 -4.28
C PRO A 110 -1.38 2.13 -5.11
N PHE A 111 -2.56 2.44 -4.61
CA PHE A 111 -3.82 2.31 -5.35
C PHE A 111 -4.41 3.70 -5.60
N PRO A 112 -5.19 3.88 -6.67
CA PRO A 112 -5.89 5.13 -6.92
C PRO A 112 -6.93 5.39 -5.83
N ILE A 113 -6.86 6.57 -5.21
CA ILE A 113 -7.69 7.01 -4.08
C ILE A 113 -8.76 8.00 -4.55
N LEU A 114 -8.43 8.77 -5.58
CA LEU A 114 -9.31 9.76 -6.20
C LEU A 114 -9.45 9.44 -7.68
N ARG A 115 -10.66 9.60 -8.19
CA ARG A 115 -10.96 9.49 -9.62
C ARG A 115 -11.73 10.73 -10.07
N ARG A 116 -11.31 11.33 -11.18
CA ARG A 116 -11.96 12.45 -11.84
C ARG A 116 -12.21 12.11 -13.29
N SER A 117 -13.39 12.40 -13.79
CA SER A 117 -13.62 12.39 -15.24
C SER A 117 -12.91 13.58 -15.88
N LEU A 118 -12.40 13.37 -17.09
CA LEU A 118 -11.96 14.46 -17.95
C LEU A 118 -13.06 14.71 -18.98
N PRO A 119 -13.20 15.97 -19.44
CA PRO A 119 -14.17 16.31 -20.48
C PRO A 119 -13.88 15.49 -21.74
N ILE A 120 -14.93 15.16 -22.47
CA ILE A 120 -14.83 14.38 -23.70
C ILE A 120 -14.19 15.26 -24.77
N THR A 121 -13.09 14.78 -25.34
CA THR A 121 -12.43 15.46 -26.45
C THR A 121 -12.85 14.79 -27.75
N ALA A 122 -13.20 15.60 -28.75
CA ALA A 122 -13.52 15.13 -30.09
C ALA A 122 -12.61 15.79 -31.13
N SER A 123 -12.27 15.06 -32.18
CA SER A 123 -11.70 15.56 -33.42
C SER A 123 -12.69 15.30 -34.53
N TRP A 124 -12.96 16.30 -35.36
CA TRP A 124 -13.95 16.18 -36.42
C TRP A 124 -13.49 16.86 -37.69
N THR A 125 -14.01 16.33 -38.80
CA THR A 125 -13.89 16.91 -40.14
C THR A 125 -15.28 17.00 -40.72
N LEU A 126 -15.80 18.23 -40.86
CA LEU A 126 -17.09 18.55 -41.47
C LEU A 126 -16.82 19.17 -42.84
N ASP A 127 -17.60 18.79 -43.84
CA ASP A 127 -17.51 19.34 -45.19
C ASP A 127 -18.42 20.59 -45.37
N ASP A 128 -19.50 20.70 -44.60
CA ASP A 128 -20.45 21.82 -44.67
C ASP A 128 -21.05 22.19 -43.29
N PRO A 129 -20.55 23.24 -42.62
CA PRO A 129 -19.46 24.12 -43.03
C PRO A 129 -18.09 23.40 -42.99
N PRO A 130 -17.14 23.74 -43.89
CA PRO A 130 -15.83 23.11 -43.92
C PRO A 130 -15.03 23.44 -42.67
N GLU A 131 -14.92 22.49 -41.75
CA GLU A 131 -14.24 22.67 -40.47
C GLU A 131 -13.45 21.41 -40.12
N THR A 132 -12.16 21.58 -39.83
CA THR A 132 -11.28 20.51 -39.36
C THR A 132 -10.69 20.89 -38.02
N VAL A 133 -11.11 20.21 -36.95
CA VAL A 133 -10.63 20.48 -35.59
C VAL A 133 -9.85 19.29 -35.06
N ALA A 134 -8.61 19.56 -34.64
CA ALA A 134 -7.77 18.59 -33.96
C ALA A 134 -8.10 18.56 -32.45
N SER A 135 -8.68 17.44 -32.00
CA SER A 135 -8.92 17.03 -30.60
C SER A 135 -9.18 18.18 -29.61
N ARG A 136 -10.42 18.62 -29.49
CA ARG A 136 -10.87 19.66 -28.56
C ARG A 136 -12.15 19.24 -27.84
N VAL A 137 -12.43 19.83 -26.68
CA VAL A 137 -13.77 19.77 -26.09
C VAL A 137 -14.74 20.48 -27.04
N VAL A 138 -15.85 19.82 -27.35
CA VAL A 138 -16.88 20.37 -28.26
C VAL A 138 -17.64 21.47 -27.50
N PRO A 139 -17.67 22.72 -28.01
CA PRO A 139 -18.41 23.79 -27.35
C PRO A 139 -19.89 23.46 -27.22
N ALA A 140 -20.53 23.83 -26.11
CA ALA A 140 -21.96 23.57 -25.87
C ALA A 140 -22.89 24.18 -26.96
N ASP A 141 -22.48 25.30 -27.57
CA ASP A 141 -23.24 25.98 -28.62
C ASP A 141 -23.07 25.33 -30.01
N HIS A 142 -22.15 24.37 -30.15
CA HIS A 142 -21.86 23.72 -31.43
C HIS A 142 -22.94 22.66 -31.74
N PRO A 143 -23.48 22.59 -32.97
CA PRO A 143 -24.55 21.64 -33.30
C PRO A 143 -24.15 20.16 -33.12
N LEU A 144 -22.85 19.88 -33.19
CA LEU A 144 -22.28 18.56 -32.91
C LEU A 144 -22.43 18.12 -31.44
N ALA A 145 -22.53 19.07 -30.49
CA ALA A 145 -22.61 18.76 -29.07
C ALA A 145 -23.86 17.93 -28.74
N ALA A 146 -25.01 18.32 -29.30
CA ALA A 146 -26.27 17.60 -29.11
C ALA A 146 -26.25 16.20 -29.75
N ALA A 147 -25.63 16.08 -30.94
CA ALA A 147 -25.46 14.81 -31.63
C ALA A 147 -24.56 13.85 -30.83
N LEU A 148 -23.48 14.38 -30.28
CA LEU A 148 -22.51 13.63 -29.47
C LEU A 148 -23.10 13.20 -28.13
N ASP A 149 -23.83 14.07 -27.43
CA ASP A 149 -24.49 13.73 -26.16
C ASP A 149 -25.52 12.60 -26.35
N ARG A 150 -26.24 12.62 -27.48
CA ARG A 150 -27.16 11.53 -27.85
C ARG A 150 -26.43 10.22 -28.06
N GLU A 151 -25.35 10.20 -28.87
CA GLU A 151 -24.56 8.97 -29.10
C GLU A 151 -23.97 8.43 -27.80
N LEU A 152 -23.44 9.32 -26.95
CA LEU A 152 -22.87 8.96 -25.64
C LEU A 152 -23.93 8.41 -24.68
N SER A 153 -25.16 8.89 -24.76
CA SER A 153 -26.28 8.40 -23.95
C SER A 153 -26.78 7.01 -24.39
N GLU A 154 -26.68 6.70 -25.67
CA GLU A 154 -27.04 5.40 -26.23
C GLU A 154 -25.92 4.36 -26.00
N ARG A 155 -24.67 4.82 -25.91
CA ARG A 155 -23.54 3.96 -25.52
C ARG A 155 -23.55 3.65 -24.02
N SER A 156 -23.20 2.41 -23.68
CA SER A 156 -23.13 1.93 -22.30
C SER A 156 -21.87 2.43 -21.56
N LEU A 157 -21.72 3.75 -21.43
CA LEU A 157 -20.70 4.33 -20.56
C LEU A 157 -21.09 4.14 -19.09
N PRO A 158 -20.13 3.94 -18.17
CA PRO A 158 -20.42 3.84 -16.74
C PRO A 158 -21.16 5.06 -16.20
N ASP A 159 -22.21 4.83 -15.40
CA ASP A 159 -23.07 5.87 -14.82
C ASP A 159 -22.27 6.99 -14.12
N TRP A 160 -21.27 6.62 -13.32
CA TRP A 160 -20.42 7.57 -12.58
C TRP A 160 -19.69 8.58 -13.50
N TYR A 161 -19.39 8.18 -14.74
CA TYR A 161 -18.73 9.05 -15.70
C TYR A 161 -19.74 10.00 -16.35
N MET A 162 -20.90 9.48 -16.75
CA MET A 162 -21.96 10.27 -17.36
C MET A 162 -22.54 11.30 -16.37
N ASP A 163 -22.75 10.92 -15.11
CA ASP A 163 -23.21 11.83 -14.06
C ASP A 163 -22.25 13.00 -13.87
N SER A 164 -20.94 12.73 -13.88
CA SER A 164 -19.91 13.75 -13.68
C SER A 164 -19.77 14.73 -14.86
N ILE A 165 -20.05 14.28 -16.08
CA ILE A 165 -20.05 15.14 -17.27
C ILE A 165 -21.30 16.01 -17.28
N ARG A 166 -22.47 15.44 -16.96
CA ARG A 166 -23.73 16.19 -16.86
C ARG A 166 -23.65 17.30 -15.80
N SER A 167 -22.94 17.07 -14.70
CA SER A 167 -22.76 18.09 -13.67
C SER A 167 -21.66 19.11 -13.98
N GLY A 168 -20.61 18.70 -14.72
CA GLY A 168 -19.39 19.50 -14.93
C GLY A 168 -19.27 20.20 -16.28
N GLY A 169 -20.07 19.83 -17.28
CA GLY A 169 -20.00 20.38 -18.63
C GLY A 169 -18.60 20.25 -19.24
N ASP A 170 -18.02 21.38 -19.64
CA ASP A 170 -16.70 21.47 -20.28
C ASP A 170 -15.53 21.40 -19.27
N GLU A 171 -15.82 21.39 -17.97
CA GLU A 171 -14.82 21.39 -16.91
C GLU A 171 -14.44 19.97 -16.47
N VAL A 172 -13.32 19.86 -15.75
CA VAL A 172 -12.91 18.60 -15.12
C VAL A 172 -13.96 18.24 -14.08
N GLY A 173 -14.58 17.07 -14.24
CA GLY A 173 -15.65 16.63 -13.37
C GLY A 173 -15.21 16.39 -11.92
N ASP A 174 -16.21 16.31 -11.04
CA ASP A 174 -16.00 16.20 -9.60
C ASP A 174 -15.14 15.00 -9.21
N ALA A 175 -14.37 15.19 -8.14
CA ALA A 175 -13.51 14.16 -7.59
C ALA A 175 -14.33 13.12 -6.83
N THR A 176 -14.43 11.92 -7.36
CA THR A 176 -14.99 10.77 -6.65
C THR A 176 -13.92 10.11 -5.79
N MET A 177 -14.21 9.97 -4.50
CA MET A 177 -13.31 9.32 -3.55
C MET A 177 -13.54 7.81 -3.54
N LEU A 178 -12.51 7.05 -3.88
CA LEU A 178 -12.50 5.59 -3.85
C LEU A 178 -12.21 5.11 -2.43
N TRP A 179 -13.20 5.19 -1.55
CA TRP A 179 -13.05 4.93 -0.11
C TRP A 179 -12.43 3.56 0.22
N THR A 180 -12.79 2.52 -0.52
CA THR A 180 -12.23 1.18 -0.34
C THR A 180 -10.73 1.19 -0.58
N ASN A 181 -10.28 1.75 -1.71
CA ASN A 181 -8.87 1.89 -2.04
C ASN A 181 -8.15 2.79 -1.03
N ALA A 182 -8.78 3.87 -0.57
CA ALA A 182 -8.24 4.76 0.45
C ALA A 182 -7.90 4.01 1.74
N ILE A 183 -8.84 3.19 2.23
CA ILE A 183 -8.67 2.39 3.45
C ILE A 183 -7.59 1.33 3.27
N PHE A 184 -7.56 0.64 2.13
CA PHE A 184 -6.53 -0.36 1.84
C PHE A 184 -5.13 0.25 1.71
N SER A 185 -4.99 1.38 1.02
CA SER A 185 -3.73 2.11 0.90
C SER A 185 -3.24 2.58 2.26
N LEU A 186 -4.11 3.19 3.08
CA LEU A 186 -3.76 3.62 4.44
C LEU A 186 -3.28 2.45 5.28
N GLY A 187 -4.03 1.34 5.29
CA GLY A 187 -3.69 0.14 6.05
C GLY A 187 -2.39 -0.50 5.59
N LEU A 188 -2.16 -0.61 4.29
CA LEU A 188 -0.96 -1.22 3.72
C LEU A 188 0.29 -0.38 4.04
N ILE A 189 0.25 0.93 3.78
CA ILE A 189 1.38 1.83 4.05
C ILE A 189 1.67 1.83 5.56
N TRP A 190 0.64 1.87 6.40
CA TRP A 190 0.80 1.87 7.85
C TRP A 190 1.41 0.58 8.38
N MET A 191 0.93 -0.57 7.91
CA MET A 191 1.49 -1.87 8.30
C MET A 191 2.95 -2.02 7.86
N VAL A 192 3.30 -1.54 6.66
CA VAL A 192 4.68 -1.57 6.15
C VAL A 192 5.58 -0.67 6.99
N LEU A 193 5.19 0.59 7.23
CA LEU A 193 5.96 1.52 8.05
C LEU A 193 6.11 1.02 9.48
N TYR A 194 5.04 0.49 10.07
CA TYR A 194 5.09 -0.08 11.41
C TYR A 194 6.02 -1.30 11.47
N ALA A 195 6.00 -2.18 10.47
CA ALA A 195 6.92 -3.31 10.38
C ALA A 195 8.38 -2.83 10.29
N ILE A 196 8.66 -1.84 9.42
CA ILE A 196 10.00 -1.25 9.27
C ILE A 196 10.48 -0.64 10.59
N ALA A 197 9.63 0.09 11.31
CA ALA A 197 9.96 0.67 12.62
C ALA A 197 10.18 -0.40 13.71
N ARG A 198 9.47 -1.52 13.65
CA ARG A 198 9.56 -2.61 14.63
C ARG A 198 10.77 -3.52 14.45
N ILE A 199 11.19 -3.76 13.21
CA ILE A 199 12.36 -4.60 12.91
C ILE A 199 13.62 -4.19 13.72
N PRO A 200 14.09 -2.93 13.72
CA PRO A 200 15.29 -2.54 14.47
C PRO A 200 15.09 -2.66 15.99
N MET A 201 13.90 -2.36 16.51
CA MET A 201 13.60 -2.55 17.94
C MET A 201 13.73 -4.01 18.36
N VAL A 202 13.23 -4.94 17.54
CA VAL A 202 13.34 -6.38 17.79
C VAL A 202 14.80 -6.82 17.77
N PHE A 203 15.59 -6.37 16.80
CA PHE A 203 17.01 -6.69 16.71
C PHE A 203 17.82 -6.13 17.89
N LEU A 204 17.60 -4.87 18.28
CA LEU A 204 18.24 -4.25 19.44
C LEU A 204 17.92 -5.01 20.72
N ARG A 205 16.65 -5.37 20.92
CA ARG A 205 16.22 -6.14 22.09
C ARG A 205 16.86 -7.54 22.10
N ALA A 206 16.89 -8.21 20.96
CA ALA A 206 17.55 -9.51 20.83
C ALA A 206 19.05 -9.42 21.13
N GLY A 207 19.73 -8.39 20.62
CA GLY A 207 21.14 -8.10 20.87
C GLY A 207 21.43 -7.85 22.35
N LEU A 208 20.63 -7.04 23.04
CA LEU A 208 20.78 -6.77 24.47
C LEU A 208 20.57 -8.03 25.33
N ILE A 209 19.59 -8.86 24.99
CA ILE A 209 19.35 -10.15 25.67
C ILE A 209 20.53 -11.10 25.43
N MET A 210 21.04 -11.18 24.20
CA MET A 210 22.18 -12.01 23.85
C MET A 210 23.46 -11.56 24.58
N ARG A 211 23.71 -10.24 24.64
CA ARG A 211 24.83 -9.66 25.39
C ARG A 211 24.74 -10.00 26.88
N ARG A 212 23.56 -9.84 27.50
CA ARG A 212 23.36 -10.23 28.91
C ARG A 212 23.64 -11.71 29.14
N ARG A 213 23.11 -12.59 28.27
CA ARG A 213 23.36 -14.03 28.35
C ARG A 213 24.83 -14.39 28.18
N MET A 214 25.53 -13.69 27.29
CA MET A 214 26.96 -13.90 27.07
C MET A 214 27.77 -13.48 28.29
N MET A 215 27.48 -12.32 28.89
CA MET A 215 28.14 -11.88 30.13
C MET A 215 27.91 -12.87 31.28
N THR A 216 26.65 -13.27 31.53
CA THR A 216 26.35 -14.28 32.56
C THR A 216 26.95 -15.66 32.24
N GLY A 217 27.07 -15.99 30.95
CA GLY A 217 27.71 -17.23 30.49
C GLY A 217 29.22 -17.21 30.68
N MET A 218 29.85 -16.05 30.56
CA MET A 218 31.27 -15.83 30.84
C MET A 218 31.55 -15.85 32.34
N GLU A 219 30.71 -15.21 33.15
CA GLU A 219 30.79 -15.27 34.62
C GLU A 219 30.65 -16.72 35.11
N THR A 220 29.60 -17.44 34.67
CA THR A 220 29.43 -18.85 35.05
C THR A 220 30.53 -19.77 34.50
N ARG A 221 31.14 -19.48 33.34
CA ARG A 221 32.35 -20.21 32.88
C ARG A 221 33.58 -19.88 33.72
N ARG A 222 33.71 -18.63 34.18
CA ARG A 222 34.80 -18.18 35.06
C ARG A 222 34.69 -18.88 36.41
N ASP A 223 33.51 -18.93 37.00
CA ASP A 223 33.25 -19.61 38.28
C ASP A 223 33.39 -21.15 38.16
N ARG A 224 32.88 -21.75 37.08
CA ARG A 224 33.00 -23.20 36.84
C ARG A 224 34.41 -23.68 36.50
N SER A 225 35.33 -22.78 36.17
CA SER A 225 36.70 -23.18 35.87
C SER A 225 37.40 -23.79 37.10
N GLY A 226 36.84 -23.58 38.30
CA GLY A 226 37.32 -24.16 39.55
C GLY A 226 38.78 -23.81 39.79
N ARG A 227 39.26 -22.69 39.25
CA ARG A 227 40.65 -22.28 39.29
C ARG A 227 40.78 -20.96 40.03
N CYS A 228 41.83 -20.85 40.83
CA CYS A 228 42.14 -19.59 41.51
C CYS A 228 42.37 -18.49 40.47
N ILE A 229 41.71 -17.35 40.64
CA ILE A 229 41.82 -16.18 39.78
C ILE A 229 43.23 -15.57 39.71
N GLN A 230 44.06 -15.79 40.74
CA GLN A 230 45.38 -15.15 40.85
C GLN A 230 46.51 -16.04 40.37
N CYS A 231 46.52 -17.33 40.74
CA CYS A 231 47.59 -18.27 40.38
C CYS A 231 47.16 -19.38 39.41
N GLY A 232 45.86 -19.49 39.08
CA GLY A 232 45.35 -20.53 38.19
C GLY A 232 45.26 -21.93 38.80
N TYR A 233 45.57 -22.08 40.09
CA TYR A 233 45.53 -23.37 40.81
C TYR A 233 44.14 -23.99 40.79
N ASN A 234 44.05 -25.31 40.57
CA ASN A 234 42.78 -26.03 40.50
C ASN A 234 42.24 -26.29 41.92
N LEU A 235 41.13 -25.63 42.24
CA LEU A 235 40.41 -25.69 43.51
C LEU A 235 39.34 -26.79 43.53
N ASN A 236 39.14 -27.52 42.42
CA ASN A 236 38.19 -28.62 42.38
C ASN A 236 38.63 -29.76 43.31
N GLY A 237 37.78 -30.12 44.28
CA GLY A 237 38.04 -31.20 45.23
C GLY A 237 38.52 -30.76 46.62
N LEU A 238 38.72 -29.46 46.84
CA LEU A 238 38.89 -28.92 48.20
C LEU A 238 37.52 -28.65 48.82
N GLU A 239 37.34 -29.05 50.08
CA GLU A 239 36.16 -28.69 50.88
C GLU A 239 36.17 -27.18 51.11
N MET A 240 35.32 -26.44 50.37
CA MET A 240 34.97 -25.02 50.56
C MET A 240 36.07 -24.18 51.24
N ALA A 241 37.25 -24.09 50.62
CA ALA A 241 38.34 -23.29 51.17
C ALA A 241 38.08 -21.79 50.88
N GLU A 242 37.95 -20.97 51.93
CA GLU A 242 37.80 -19.50 51.82
C GLU A 242 39.02 -18.83 51.17
N ARG A 243 40.16 -19.52 51.09
CA ARG A 243 41.42 -19.03 50.50
C ARG A 243 42.08 -20.08 49.63
N CYS A 244 42.74 -19.64 48.57
CA CYS A 244 43.56 -20.50 47.73
C CYS A 244 44.80 -20.97 48.50
N PRO A 245 45.12 -22.28 48.52
CA PRO A 245 46.26 -22.82 49.26
C PRO A 245 47.63 -22.37 48.72
N GLU A 246 47.73 -22.07 47.42
CA GLU A 246 49.00 -21.68 46.78
C GLU A 246 49.34 -20.19 46.97
N CYS A 247 48.35 -19.32 46.84
CA CYS A 247 48.58 -17.87 46.78
C CYS A 247 47.90 -17.09 47.91
N GLY A 248 47.14 -17.76 48.77
CA GLY A 248 46.45 -17.15 49.91
C GLY A 248 45.30 -16.20 49.54
N THR A 249 45.01 -16.01 48.24
CA THR A 249 43.95 -15.11 47.77
C THR A 249 42.58 -15.60 48.25
N LEU A 250 41.79 -14.70 48.81
CA LEU A 250 40.41 -14.96 49.23
C LEU A 250 39.55 -15.32 48.01
N LEU A 251 38.86 -16.45 48.10
CA LEU A 251 37.94 -16.96 47.09
C LEU A 251 36.54 -16.49 47.52
N TRP A 252 36.12 -15.34 46.97
CA TRP A 252 34.80 -14.74 47.19
C TRP A 252 33.79 -15.24 46.16
#